data_AF-A0A3P9J450-F1
#
_entry.id   AF-A0A3P9J450-F1
#
_cell.length_a   1.000
_cell.length_b   1.000
_cell.length_c   1.000
_cell.angle_alpha   90.00
_cell.angle_beta   90.00
_cell.angle_gamma   90.00
#
_symmetry.space_group_name_H-M   'P 1'
#
loop_
_entity.id
_entity.type
_entity.pdbx_description
1 polymer ?
#
loop_
_entity_poly.entity_id
_entity_poly.type
_entity_poly.pdbx_seq_one_letter_code
_entity_poly.pdbx_strand_id
1 'polypeptide(L)'
;MWALPRLLPRRPAPSPYFQPSGSRRSVNPKPTGRDFCGVITEHFTVKNRETLTSGHPATMNIFRLTGDLSHLAAIIILLLKIWKTRSCAGISGKSQILFALVFTTRYLDLLTSFISLYNSSMKVIYIGCSYATVYLIYMKFRATYDGNHDSFRVEFLVVPVGGLAVLINHDFSPLEILWTFSIYLESVAILPQLFMISKTGEAETITTHYLFCLGLYRALYLFNWIWRFYFEGFFDMIAIVAGVVQTVLYCDFFYLYVTKVLKGKKLSLPA
;
A
#
# COMPACT_ATOMS: atom_id res chain seq x y z
N MET A 1 15.93 -10.31 4.30
CA MET A 1 17.27 -10.78 4.70
C MET A 1 18.02 -11.12 3.41
N TRP A 2 19.14 -10.45 3.15
CA TRP A 2 20.30 -11.01 2.43
C TRP A 2 20.05 -11.64 1.05
N ALA A 3 20.31 -10.87 -0.01
CA ALA A 3 20.70 -11.47 -1.28
C ALA A 3 22.07 -12.15 -1.09
N LEU A 4 22.10 -13.48 -1.23
CA LEU A 4 23.36 -14.23 -1.32
C LEU A 4 24.13 -13.78 -2.59
N PRO A 5 25.46 -13.60 -2.55
CA PRO A 5 26.24 -13.21 -3.71
C PRO A 5 26.30 -14.37 -4.73
N ARG A 6 25.98 -14.10 -5.99
CA ARG A 6 26.34 -15.00 -7.09
C ARG A 6 27.87 -15.08 -7.18
N LEU A 7 28.42 -16.27 -6.93
CA LEU A 7 29.80 -16.61 -7.31
C LEU A 7 29.89 -16.58 -8.85
N LEU A 8 30.38 -15.48 -9.41
CA LEU A 8 30.87 -15.47 -10.78
C LEU A 8 32.29 -16.05 -10.82
N PRO A 9 32.65 -16.84 -11.84
CA PRO A 9 33.99 -17.40 -11.97
C PRO A 9 35.03 -16.28 -12.12
N ARG A 10 36.11 -16.37 -11.33
CA ARG A 10 37.23 -15.42 -11.36
C ARG A 10 37.81 -15.36 -12.78
N ARG A 11 37.76 -14.18 -13.41
CA ARG A 11 38.62 -13.89 -14.56
C ARG A 11 40.08 -13.80 -14.05
N PRO A 12 41.07 -14.39 -14.73
CA PRO A 12 42.46 -14.27 -14.32
C PRO A 12 42.92 -12.81 -14.41
N ALA A 13 43.72 -12.39 -13.43
CA ALA A 13 44.28 -11.05 -13.35
C ALA A 13 45.24 -10.78 -14.54
N PRO A 14 45.28 -9.56 -15.10
CA PRO A 14 46.28 -9.21 -16.09
C PRO A 14 47.67 -9.07 -15.46
N SER A 15 48.67 -9.63 -16.14
CA SER A 15 50.10 -9.57 -15.78
C SER A 15 50.66 -8.13 -15.87
N PRO A 16 51.57 -7.71 -14.97
CA PRO A 16 52.01 -6.32 -14.89
C PRO A 16 53.28 -6.08 -15.71
N TYR A 17 53.22 -6.12 -17.05
CA TYR A 17 54.31 -5.61 -17.89
C TYR A 17 53.79 -5.20 -19.27
N PHE A 18 53.55 -3.89 -19.48
CA PHE A 18 53.88 -3.13 -20.71
C PHE A 18 53.36 -1.69 -20.60
N GLN A 19 54.27 -0.71 -20.50
CA GLN A 19 54.00 0.67 -20.91
C GLN A 19 54.64 0.88 -22.29
N PRO A 20 53.92 1.47 -23.27
CA PRO A 20 54.55 2.26 -24.30
C PRO A 20 54.22 3.75 -24.11
N SER A 21 55.28 4.53 -24.08
CA SER A 21 55.32 5.97 -24.21
C SER A 21 54.62 6.43 -25.49
N GLY A 22 53.74 7.43 -25.37
CA GLY A 22 53.04 8.00 -26.52
C GLY A 22 52.25 9.23 -26.10
N SER A 23 52.88 10.40 -26.24
CA SER A 23 52.25 11.70 -26.10
C SER A 23 51.11 11.85 -27.13
N ARG A 24 49.85 11.85 -26.69
CA ARG A 24 48.73 12.40 -27.45
C ARG A 24 48.11 13.54 -26.66
N ARG A 25 48.12 14.72 -27.27
CA ARG A 25 47.41 15.91 -26.79
C ARG A 25 45.93 15.57 -26.62
N SER A 26 45.45 15.62 -25.38
CA SER A 26 44.02 15.64 -25.07
C SER A 26 43.46 16.99 -25.52
N VAL A 27 42.66 16.97 -26.58
CA VAL A 27 41.78 18.07 -26.94
C VAL A 27 40.65 18.07 -25.93
N ASN A 28 40.64 19.03 -25.01
CA ASN A 28 39.50 19.28 -24.13
C ASN A 28 38.29 19.69 -24.98
N PRO A 29 37.18 18.93 -25.03
CA PRO A 29 35.92 19.51 -25.45
C PRO A 29 35.42 20.41 -24.31
N LYS A 30 35.07 21.66 -24.67
CA LYS A 30 34.35 22.59 -23.78
C LYS A 30 33.12 21.89 -23.20
N PRO A 31 32.74 22.13 -21.93
CA PRO A 31 31.50 21.59 -21.38
C PRO A 31 30.33 22.32 -22.05
N THR A 32 29.77 21.69 -23.08
CA THR A 32 28.44 22.05 -23.60
C THR A 32 27.44 21.88 -22.45
N GLY A 33 26.59 22.88 -22.27
CA GLY A 33 25.68 23.00 -21.11
C GLY A 33 25.01 21.68 -20.75
N ARG A 34 25.32 21.18 -19.55
CA ARG A 34 24.52 20.13 -18.93
C ARG A 34 23.21 20.77 -18.47
N ASP A 35 22.10 20.32 -19.03
CA ASP A 35 20.77 20.71 -18.58
C ASP A 35 20.67 20.52 -17.07
N PHE A 36 20.12 21.52 -16.38
CA PHE A 36 19.90 21.50 -14.94
C PHE A 36 19.10 20.26 -14.50
N CYS A 37 18.26 19.73 -15.39
CA CYS A 37 17.54 18.47 -15.22
C CYS A 37 18.47 17.26 -15.14
N GLY A 38 19.48 17.15 -16.02
CA GLY A 38 20.44 16.05 -16.03
C GLY A 38 21.37 16.03 -14.83
N VAL A 39 21.75 17.21 -14.31
CA VAL A 39 22.56 17.32 -13.08
C VAL A 39 21.77 16.88 -11.84
N ILE A 40 20.46 17.20 -11.79
CA ILE A 40 19.57 16.70 -10.73
C ILE A 40 19.43 15.18 -10.86
N THR A 41 19.20 14.65 -12.06
CA THR A 41 19.05 13.20 -12.28
C THR A 41 20.31 12.45 -11.88
N GLU A 42 21.52 12.89 -12.30
CA GLU A 42 22.78 12.24 -11.94
C GLU A 42 23.06 12.29 -10.44
N HIS A 43 22.90 13.46 -9.79
CA HIS A 43 23.07 13.58 -8.33
C HIS A 43 22.06 12.73 -7.55
N PHE A 44 20.82 12.57 -8.05
CA PHE A 44 19.82 11.69 -7.43
C PHE A 44 20.17 10.19 -7.60
N THR A 45 20.65 9.76 -8.77
CA THR A 45 21.10 8.36 -8.97
C THR A 45 22.33 8.01 -8.13
N VAL A 46 23.28 8.94 -7.96
CA VAL A 46 24.48 8.70 -7.14
C VAL A 46 24.13 8.64 -5.65
N LYS A 47 23.24 9.52 -5.17
CA LYS A 47 22.76 9.49 -3.77
C LYS A 47 21.99 8.21 -3.44
N ASN A 48 21.21 7.68 -4.39
CA ASN A 48 20.55 6.37 -4.25
C ASN A 48 21.53 5.19 -4.22
N ARG A 49 22.70 5.29 -4.87
CA ARG A 49 23.71 4.24 -4.84
C ARG A 49 24.50 4.21 -3.52
N GLU A 50 24.71 5.36 -2.88
CA GLU A 50 25.39 5.44 -1.57
C GLU A 50 24.49 4.99 -0.41
N THR A 51 23.18 5.29 -0.42
CA THR A 51 22.23 4.83 0.60
C THR A 51 22.03 3.31 0.62
N LEU A 52 22.27 2.63 -0.50
CA LEU A 52 22.26 1.17 -0.61
C LEU A 52 23.43 0.48 0.12
N THR A 53 24.46 1.22 0.53
CA THR A 53 25.64 0.68 1.23
C THR A 53 25.61 0.87 2.75
N SER A 54 24.76 1.74 3.27
CA SER A 54 24.55 1.87 4.72
C SER A 54 23.43 0.91 5.14
N GLY A 55 23.81 -0.21 5.76
CA GLY A 55 22.89 -1.18 6.35
C GLY A 55 22.13 -0.60 7.54
N HIS A 56 21.22 0.34 7.29
CA HIS A 56 20.15 0.65 8.23
C HIS A 56 19.08 -0.42 8.06
N PRO A 57 18.86 -1.32 9.04
CA PRO A 57 17.66 -2.16 9.02
C PRO A 57 16.47 -1.21 8.91
N ALA A 58 15.54 -1.45 7.97
CA ALA A 58 14.38 -0.58 7.76
C ALA A 58 13.75 -0.21 9.11
N THR A 59 14.02 1.01 9.58
CA THR A 59 13.77 1.43 10.95
C THR A 59 12.26 1.49 11.14
N MET A 60 11.76 0.78 12.14
CA MET A 60 10.34 0.86 12.49
C MET A 60 10.04 2.25 13.05
N ASN A 61 9.51 3.12 12.18
CA ASN A 61 9.13 4.47 12.54
C ASN A 61 7.80 4.44 13.32
N ILE A 62 7.65 5.35 14.29
CA ILE A 62 6.44 5.44 15.14
C ILE A 62 5.16 5.61 14.32
N PHE A 63 5.23 6.33 13.19
CA PHE A 63 4.12 6.52 12.27
C PHE A 63 3.69 5.21 11.59
N ARG A 64 4.64 4.36 11.24
CA ARG A 64 4.36 3.05 10.65
C ARG A 64 3.72 2.12 11.68
N LEU A 65 4.29 2.05 12.89
CA LEU A 65 3.76 1.21 13.96
C LEU A 65 2.34 1.64 14.35
N THR A 66 2.11 2.94 14.56
CA THR A 66 0.77 3.45 14.91
C THR A 66 -0.22 3.28 13.76
N GLY A 67 0.23 3.42 12.51
CA GLY A 67 -0.56 3.09 11.33
C GLY A 67 -0.99 1.62 11.32
N ASP A 68 -0.05 0.68 11.48
CA ASP A 68 -0.34 -0.75 11.51
C ASP A 68 -1.30 -1.13 12.64
N LEU A 69 -1.13 -0.55 13.83
CA LEU A 69 -2.06 -0.77 14.95
C LEU A 69 -3.45 -0.18 14.68
N SER A 70 -3.52 1.00 14.04
CA SER A 70 -4.79 1.62 13.66
C SER A 70 -5.53 0.81 12.61
N HIS A 71 -4.81 0.23 11.65
CA HIS A 71 -5.38 -0.67 10.65
C HIS A 71 -5.92 -1.96 11.28
N LEU A 72 -5.13 -2.59 12.16
CA LEU A 72 -5.57 -3.76 12.91
C LEU A 72 -6.81 -3.45 13.76
N ALA A 73 -6.84 -2.30 14.43
CA ALA A 73 -8.00 -1.86 15.19
C ALA A 73 -9.25 -1.73 14.31
N ALA A 74 -9.13 -1.16 13.09
CA ALA A 74 -10.25 -1.06 12.15
C ALA A 74 -10.85 -2.44 11.83
N ILE A 75 -9.99 -3.42 11.52
CA ILE A 75 -10.42 -4.79 11.18
C ILE A 75 -11.07 -5.48 12.37
N ILE A 76 -10.49 -5.35 13.56
CA ILE A 76 -11.05 -5.93 14.79
C ILE A 76 -12.40 -5.29 15.14
N ILE A 77 -12.53 -3.96 15.03
CA ILE A 77 -13.79 -3.25 15.28
C ILE A 77 -14.90 -3.78 14.36
N LEU A 78 -14.61 -3.92 13.06
CA LEU A 78 -15.58 -4.44 12.10
C LEU A 78 -15.97 -5.89 12.42
N LEU A 79 -14.99 -6.75 12.69
CA LEU A 79 -15.23 -8.16 13.00
C LEU A 79 -16.06 -8.31 14.28
N LEU A 80 -15.71 -7.56 15.34
CA LEU A 80 -16.45 -7.56 16.61
C LEU A 80 -17.86 -6.97 16.44
N LYS A 81 -18.04 -5.94 15.59
CA LYS A 81 -19.36 -5.40 15.26
C LYS A 81 -20.24 -6.49 14.70
N ILE A 82 -19.79 -7.19 13.66
CA ILE A 82 -20.57 -8.25 13.00
C ILE A 82 -20.83 -9.40 13.98
N TRP A 83 -19.84 -9.80 14.77
CA TRP A 83 -19.98 -10.90 15.72
C TRP A 83 -20.95 -10.58 16.87
N LYS A 84 -20.85 -9.40 17.49
CA LYS A 84 -21.69 -9.00 18.63
C LYS A 84 -23.12 -8.66 18.20
N THR A 85 -23.30 -7.96 17.09
CA THR A 85 -24.63 -7.59 16.59
C THR A 85 -25.32 -8.72 15.83
N ARG A 86 -24.59 -9.81 15.51
CA ARG A 86 -25.08 -10.93 14.69
C ARG A 86 -25.64 -10.49 13.34
N SER A 87 -25.16 -9.35 12.82
CA SER A 87 -25.66 -8.72 11.61
C SER A 87 -24.54 -8.04 10.83
N CYS A 88 -24.57 -8.19 9.50
CA CYS A 88 -23.71 -7.48 8.56
C CYS A 88 -24.44 -6.37 7.78
N ALA A 89 -25.59 -5.91 8.28
CA ALA A 89 -26.32 -4.78 7.68
C ALA A 89 -25.43 -3.53 7.58
N GLY A 90 -25.51 -2.83 6.44
CA GLY A 90 -24.74 -1.61 6.16
C GLY A 90 -23.26 -1.82 5.81
N ILE A 91 -22.80 -3.07 5.67
CA ILE A 91 -21.42 -3.40 5.27
C ILE A 91 -21.41 -3.97 3.86
N SER A 92 -20.58 -3.41 2.98
CA SER A 92 -20.34 -3.92 1.63
C SER A 92 -19.47 -5.17 1.71
N GLY A 93 -20.03 -6.29 1.30
CA GLY A 93 -19.32 -7.57 1.19
C GLY A 93 -18.30 -7.51 0.06
N LYS A 94 -18.57 -6.74 -0.99
CA LYS A 94 -17.64 -6.54 -2.12
C LYS A 94 -16.35 -5.87 -1.68
N SER A 95 -16.41 -4.80 -0.88
CA SER A 95 -15.19 -4.19 -0.32
C SER A 95 -14.38 -5.16 0.53
N GLN A 96 -15.04 -6.00 1.35
CA GLN A 96 -14.32 -6.98 2.18
C GLN A 96 -13.64 -8.07 1.35
N ILE A 97 -14.24 -8.51 0.23
CA ILE A 97 -13.58 -9.40 -0.72
C ILE A 97 -12.33 -8.73 -1.33
N LEU A 98 -12.43 -7.46 -1.73
CA LEU A 98 -11.29 -6.72 -2.28
C LEU A 98 -10.16 -6.59 -1.25
N PHE A 99 -10.47 -6.27 0.01
CA PHE A 99 -9.45 -6.25 1.07
C PHE A 99 -8.82 -7.61 1.34
N ALA A 100 -9.61 -8.69 1.33
CA ALA A 100 -9.06 -10.05 1.44
C ALA A 100 -8.11 -10.35 0.27
N LEU A 101 -8.49 -9.99 -0.97
CA LEU A 101 -7.65 -10.16 -2.15
C LEU A 101 -6.35 -9.34 -2.07
N VAL A 102 -6.41 -8.10 -1.55
CA VAL A 102 -5.22 -7.28 -1.28
C VAL A 102 -4.26 -7.99 -0.35
N PHE A 103 -4.73 -8.48 0.81
CA PHE A 103 -3.84 -9.14 1.77
C PHE A 103 -3.28 -10.46 1.24
N THR A 104 -4.10 -11.24 0.51
CA THR A 104 -3.65 -12.48 -0.11
C THR A 104 -2.55 -12.23 -1.13
N THR A 105 -2.72 -11.26 -2.04
CA THR A 105 -1.73 -10.96 -3.07
C THR A 105 -0.47 -10.28 -2.53
N ARG A 106 -0.61 -9.42 -1.50
CA ARG A 106 0.51 -8.73 -0.88
C ARG A 106 1.42 -9.63 -0.06
N TYR A 107 0.83 -10.59 0.65
CA TYR A 107 1.54 -11.39 1.64
C TYR A 107 1.89 -12.81 1.13
N LEU A 108 1.92 -13.02 -0.19
CA LEU A 108 2.44 -14.26 -0.78
C LEU A 108 3.90 -14.52 -0.40
N ASP A 109 4.65 -13.46 -0.11
CA ASP A 109 6.01 -13.53 0.40
C ASP A 109 6.14 -14.23 1.77
N LEU A 110 5.02 -14.46 2.49
CA LEU A 110 4.99 -15.24 3.73
C LEU A 110 5.50 -16.67 3.54
N LEU A 111 5.32 -17.24 2.34
CA LEU A 111 5.78 -18.60 2.02
C LEU A 111 7.26 -18.65 1.65
N THR A 112 7.86 -17.52 1.27
CA THR A 112 9.21 -17.46 0.70
C THR A 112 10.21 -16.71 1.57
N SER A 113 9.74 -15.90 2.52
CA SER A 113 10.60 -14.97 3.25
C SER A 113 10.17 -14.81 4.70
N PHE A 114 11.05 -15.22 5.61
CA PHE A 114 10.91 -14.96 7.04
C PHE A 114 11.77 -13.75 7.42
N ILE A 115 11.13 -12.67 7.88
CA ILE A 115 11.81 -11.45 8.31
C ILE A 115 11.89 -11.41 9.84
N SER A 116 10.73 -11.49 10.50
CA SER A 116 10.60 -11.48 11.95
C SER A 116 9.29 -12.14 12.38
N LEU A 117 9.25 -12.61 13.63
CA LEU A 117 8.03 -13.20 14.20
C LEU A 117 6.85 -12.22 14.17
N TYR A 118 7.09 -10.94 14.50
CA TYR A 118 6.07 -9.90 14.46
C TYR A 118 5.52 -9.65 13.05
N ASN A 119 6.38 -9.60 12.04
CA ASN A 119 5.95 -9.38 10.66
C ASN A 119 5.08 -10.55 10.17
N SER A 120 5.56 -11.79 10.38
CA SER A 120 4.83 -12.98 9.97
C SER A 120 3.52 -13.15 10.73
N SER A 121 3.49 -12.89 12.05
CA SER A 121 2.27 -12.99 12.85
C SER A 121 1.22 -11.95 12.44
N MET A 122 1.62 -10.69 12.21
CA MET A 122 0.72 -9.65 11.75
C MET A 122 0.10 -9.99 10.39
N LYS A 123 0.90 -10.48 9.43
CA LYS A 123 0.39 -10.92 8.12
C LYS A 123 -0.66 -12.02 8.24
N VAL A 124 -0.41 -13.03 9.08
CA VAL A 124 -1.36 -14.12 9.34
C VAL A 124 -2.64 -13.59 9.98
N ILE A 125 -2.54 -12.64 10.93
CA ILE A 125 -3.71 -12.01 11.55
C ILE A 125 -4.53 -11.23 10.51
N TYR A 126 -3.90 -10.44 9.65
CA TYR A 126 -4.59 -9.69 8.59
C TYR A 126 -5.35 -10.61 7.62
N ILE A 127 -4.70 -11.67 7.15
CA ILE A 127 -5.33 -12.68 6.30
C ILE A 127 -6.48 -13.36 7.06
N GLY A 128 -6.21 -13.89 8.26
CA GLY A 128 -7.21 -14.59 9.05
C GLY A 128 -8.46 -13.75 9.33
N CYS A 129 -8.29 -12.50 9.77
CA CYS A 129 -9.41 -11.61 10.07
C CYS A 129 -10.17 -11.16 8.82
N SER A 130 -9.51 -10.92 7.69
CA SER A 130 -10.20 -10.55 6.44
C SER A 130 -11.04 -11.70 5.90
N TYR A 131 -10.50 -12.91 5.83
CA TYR A 131 -11.27 -14.10 5.45
C TYR A 131 -12.38 -14.43 6.45
N ALA A 132 -12.14 -14.26 7.76
CA ALA A 132 -13.19 -14.40 8.76
C ALA A 132 -14.33 -13.41 8.54
N THR A 133 -14.03 -12.14 8.23
CA THR A 133 -15.04 -11.12 7.94
C THR A 133 -15.86 -11.50 6.71
N VAL A 134 -15.21 -11.93 5.62
CA VAL A 134 -15.89 -12.41 4.40
C VAL A 134 -16.78 -13.62 4.72
N TYR A 135 -16.28 -14.59 5.49
CA TYR A 135 -17.07 -15.75 5.93
C TYR A 135 -18.29 -15.34 6.75
N LEU A 136 -18.15 -14.38 7.67
CA LEU A 136 -19.28 -13.91 8.46
C LEU A 136 -20.36 -13.24 7.58
N ILE A 137 -19.97 -12.49 6.56
CA ILE A 137 -20.89 -11.79 5.66
C ILE A 137 -21.61 -12.76 4.73
N TYR A 138 -20.88 -13.64 4.03
CA TYR A 138 -21.45 -14.47 2.96
C TYR A 138 -21.98 -15.82 3.41
N MET A 139 -21.55 -16.33 4.57
CA MET A 139 -21.96 -17.64 5.09
C MET A 139 -22.77 -17.51 6.38
N LYS A 140 -22.16 -17.00 7.46
CA LYS A 140 -22.76 -17.07 8.81
C LYS A 140 -23.98 -16.14 8.99
N PHE A 141 -23.87 -14.89 8.53
CA PHE A 141 -24.89 -13.84 8.67
C PHE A 141 -25.45 -13.37 7.33
N ARG A 142 -25.41 -14.25 6.31
CA ARG A 142 -25.89 -13.98 4.95
C ARG A 142 -27.30 -13.41 4.90
N ALA A 143 -28.18 -13.82 5.82
CA ALA A 143 -29.57 -13.34 5.87
C ALA A 143 -29.68 -11.82 6.12
N THR A 144 -28.68 -11.21 6.75
CA THR A 144 -28.63 -9.76 7.03
C THR A 144 -27.83 -8.97 6.00
N TYR A 145 -27.24 -9.66 5.00
CA TYR A 145 -26.45 -9.03 3.97
C TYR A 145 -27.34 -8.39 2.91
N ASP A 146 -27.16 -7.10 2.70
CA ASP A 146 -27.94 -6.32 1.74
C ASP A 146 -27.28 -6.27 0.36
N GLY A 147 -27.46 -7.37 -0.38
CA GLY A 147 -26.93 -7.49 -1.74
C GLY A 147 -27.56 -6.54 -2.77
N ASN A 148 -28.75 -5.99 -2.49
CA ASN A 148 -29.44 -5.07 -3.40
C ASN A 148 -28.76 -3.70 -3.39
N HIS A 149 -28.36 -3.23 -2.20
CA HIS A 149 -27.64 -1.96 -2.06
C HIS A 149 -26.14 -2.10 -2.41
N ASP A 150 -25.51 -3.26 -2.22
CA ASP A 150 -24.13 -3.55 -2.65
C ASP A 150 -24.03 -3.85 -4.16
N SER A 151 -24.49 -2.91 -4.99
CA SER A 151 -24.63 -3.04 -6.46
C SER A 151 -23.39 -2.60 -7.26
N PHE A 152 -22.29 -2.26 -6.58
CA PHE A 152 -21.07 -1.79 -7.24
C PHE A 152 -20.42 -2.90 -8.10
N ARG A 153 -19.97 -2.58 -9.32
CA ARG A 153 -19.34 -3.55 -10.25
C ARG A 153 -17.83 -3.57 -10.03
N VAL A 154 -17.35 -4.54 -9.27
CA VAL A 154 -15.93 -4.66 -8.86
C VAL A 154 -14.99 -4.97 -10.03
N GLU A 155 -15.52 -5.48 -11.14
CA GLU A 155 -14.77 -5.77 -12.35
C GLU A 155 -14.12 -4.52 -12.93
N PHE A 156 -14.80 -3.36 -12.81
CA PHE A 156 -14.25 -2.07 -13.23
C PHE A 156 -13.12 -1.55 -12.33
N LEU A 157 -12.88 -2.18 -11.18
CA LEU A 157 -11.70 -1.90 -10.37
C LEU A 157 -10.60 -2.93 -10.64
N VAL A 158 -10.94 -4.21 -10.56
CA VAL A 158 -9.95 -5.30 -10.63
C VAL A 158 -9.29 -5.36 -12.01
N VAL A 159 -10.03 -5.18 -13.10
CA VAL A 159 -9.46 -5.28 -14.46
C VAL A 159 -8.50 -4.12 -14.76
N PRO A 160 -8.88 -2.83 -14.58
CA PRO A 160 -7.94 -1.72 -14.82
C PRO A 160 -6.75 -1.75 -13.86
N VAL A 161 -6.96 -2.11 -12.59
CA VAL A 161 -5.87 -2.23 -11.61
C VAL A 161 -4.91 -3.37 -11.98
N GLY A 162 -5.44 -4.50 -12.42
CA GLY A 162 -4.64 -5.62 -12.92
C GLY A 162 -3.81 -5.23 -14.14
N GLY A 163 -4.41 -4.56 -15.12
CA GLY A 163 -3.71 -4.02 -16.27
C GLY A 163 -2.62 -3.02 -15.88
N LEU A 164 -2.94 -2.07 -14.99
CA LEU A 164 -1.99 -1.06 -14.51
C LEU A 164 -0.80 -1.69 -13.76
N ALA A 165 -1.04 -2.73 -12.95
CA ALA A 165 0.02 -3.44 -12.23
C ALA A 165 1.00 -4.16 -13.17
N VAL A 166 0.51 -4.69 -14.30
CA VAL A 166 1.36 -5.32 -15.32
C VAL A 166 2.13 -4.27 -16.13
N LEU A 167 1.53 -3.11 -16.39
CA LEU A 167 2.14 -2.03 -17.19
C LEU A 167 3.12 -1.16 -16.39
N ILE A 168 2.80 -0.86 -15.13
CA ILE A 168 3.56 0.05 -14.26
C ILE A 168 3.88 -0.68 -12.96
N ASN A 169 5.04 -1.33 -12.95
CA ASN A 169 5.65 -2.01 -11.80
C ASN A 169 7.14 -1.64 -11.71
N HIS A 170 7.76 -1.95 -10.57
CA HIS A 170 9.20 -1.76 -10.37
C HIS A 170 10.03 -2.79 -11.13
N ASP A 171 9.60 -4.05 -11.11
CA ASP A 171 10.25 -5.17 -11.81
C ASP A 171 9.20 -6.13 -12.37
N PHE A 172 9.46 -6.66 -13.57
CA PHE A 172 8.57 -7.59 -14.26
C PHE A 172 8.73 -9.03 -13.73
N SER A 173 8.51 -9.21 -12.43
CA SER A 173 8.45 -10.51 -11.77
C SER A 173 7.04 -10.78 -11.24
N PRO A 174 6.56 -12.05 -11.21
CA PRO A 174 5.21 -12.34 -10.75
C PRO A 174 4.91 -11.84 -9.33
N LEU A 175 5.88 -11.93 -8.42
CA LEU A 175 5.70 -11.45 -7.04
C LEU A 175 5.62 -9.92 -6.96
N GLU A 176 6.44 -9.20 -7.72
CA GLU A 176 6.40 -7.73 -7.75
C GLU A 176 5.14 -7.19 -8.44
N ILE A 177 4.66 -7.86 -9.49
CA ILE A 177 3.39 -7.52 -10.13
C ILE A 177 2.23 -7.72 -9.16
N LEU A 178 2.20 -8.83 -8.41
CA LEU A 178 1.16 -9.11 -7.42
C LEU A 178 1.23 -8.14 -6.22
N TRP A 179 2.44 -7.78 -5.80
CA TRP A 179 2.65 -6.74 -4.80
C TRP A 179 2.12 -5.38 -5.28
N THR A 180 2.49 -4.97 -6.49
CA THR A 180 2.04 -3.71 -7.12
C THR A 180 0.52 -3.70 -7.31
N PHE A 181 -0.05 -4.81 -7.77
CA PHE A 181 -1.50 -5.02 -7.86
C PHE A 181 -2.18 -4.81 -6.51
N SER A 182 -1.63 -5.36 -5.44
CA SER A 182 -2.19 -5.17 -4.09
C SER A 182 -2.21 -3.70 -3.67
N ILE A 183 -1.18 -2.92 -4.02
CA ILE A 183 -1.07 -1.49 -3.67
C ILE A 183 -2.15 -0.68 -4.40
N TYR A 184 -2.26 -0.87 -5.71
CA TYR A 184 -3.30 -0.21 -6.51
C TYR A 184 -4.71 -0.65 -6.09
N LEU A 185 -4.94 -1.94 -5.87
CA LEU A 185 -6.27 -2.46 -5.53
C LEU A 185 -6.74 -1.91 -4.17
N GLU A 186 -5.84 -1.84 -3.19
CA GLU A 186 -6.17 -1.32 -1.86
C GLU A 186 -6.58 0.15 -1.89
N SER A 187 -6.01 0.94 -2.81
CA SER A 187 -6.36 2.35 -2.96
C SER A 187 -7.84 2.56 -3.30
N VAL A 188 -8.44 1.61 -4.02
CA VAL A 188 -9.83 1.67 -4.51
C VAL A 188 -10.76 0.65 -3.85
N ALA A 189 -10.25 -0.24 -3.00
CA ALA A 189 -11.02 -1.33 -2.38
C ALA A 189 -12.19 -0.84 -1.51
N ILE A 190 -12.15 0.40 -1.03
CA ILE A 190 -13.20 0.99 -0.20
C ILE A 190 -14.39 1.53 -1.02
N LEU A 191 -14.24 1.70 -2.34
CA LEU A 191 -15.27 2.31 -3.20
C LEU A 191 -16.65 1.63 -3.12
N PRO A 192 -16.77 0.28 -3.14
CA PRO A 192 -18.06 -0.39 -2.95
C PRO A 192 -18.76 -0.01 -1.63
N GLN A 193 -18.03 0.07 -0.52
CA GLN A 193 -18.56 0.48 0.78
C GLN A 193 -19.04 1.94 0.77
N LEU A 194 -18.27 2.86 0.18
CA LEU A 194 -18.66 4.27 0.07
C LEU A 194 -19.90 4.43 -0.80
N PHE A 195 -19.97 3.70 -1.91
CA PHE A 195 -21.12 3.69 -2.81
C PHE A 195 -22.39 3.11 -2.16
N MET A 196 -22.24 2.08 -1.32
CA MET A 196 -23.35 1.55 -0.55
C MET A 196 -23.89 2.58 0.44
N ILE A 197 -23.01 3.26 1.17
CA ILE A 197 -23.39 4.32 2.13
C ILE A 197 -24.08 5.49 1.44
N SER A 198 -23.62 5.89 0.24
CA SER A 198 -24.26 6.97 -0.51
C SER A 198 -25.65 6.60 -1.00
N LYS A 199 -25.91 5.33 -1.31
CA LYS A 199 -27.25 4.84 -1.66
C LYS A 199 -28.18 4.70 -0.47
N THR A 200 -27.69 4.20 0.66
CA THR A 200 -28.54 3.94 1.84
C THR A 200 -28.85 5.20 2.63
N GLY A 201 -28.05 6.27 2.47
CA GLY A 201 -28.28 7.56 3.12
C GLY A 201 -28.13 7.55 4.65
N GLU A 202 -27.73 6.42 5.23
CA GLU A 202 -27.40 6.26 6.65
C GLU A 202 -26.19 5.33 6.79
N ALA A 203 -25.21 5.73 7.62
CA ALA A 203 -24.15 4.86 8.11
C ALA A 203 -24.28 4.69 9.64
N GLU A 204 -24.20 3.46 10.13
CA GLU A 204 -24.16 3.18 11.57
C GLU A 204 -22.91 3.80 12.21
N THR A 205 -23.03 4.35 13.42
CA THR A 205 -21.92 4.99 14.15
C THR A 205 -20.70 4.06 14.29
N ILE A 206 -20.91 2.76 14.50
CA ILE A 206 -19.82 1.76 14.61
C ILE A 206 -19.07 1.59 13.29
N THR A 207 -19.79 1.50 12.16
CA THR A 207 -19.18 1.48 10.80
C THR A 207 -18.35 2.72 10.57
N THR A 208 -18.75 3.84 11.16
CA THR A 208 -18.07 5.10 10.99
C THR A 208 -16.75 5.18 11.78
N HIS A 209 -16.68 4.58 12.97
CA HIS A 209 -15.42 4.39 13.70
C HIS A 209 -14.46 3.45 12.96
N TYR A 210 -14.97 2.36 12.37
CA TYR A 210 -14.17 1.48 11.50
C TYR A 210 -13.53 2.27 10.36
N LEU A 211 -14.33 3.03 9.60
CA LEU A 211 -13.85 3.83 8.47
C LEU A 211 -12.89 4.94 8.92
N PHE A 212 -13.10 5.53 10.09
CA PHE A 212 -12.18 6.51 10.66
C PHE A 212 -10.81 5.90 10.97
N CYS A 213 -10.76 4.75 11.65
CA CYS A 213 -9.49 4.04 11.89
C CYS A 213 -8.83 3.63 10.56
N LEU A 214 -9.63 3.22 9.58
CA LEU A 214 -9.17 2.87 8.23
C LEU A 214 -8.59 4.07 7.48
N GLY A 215 -9.15 5.27 7.62
CA GLY A 215 -8.56 6.46 7.03
C GLY A 215 -7.33 6.95 7.82
N LEU A 216 -7.35 6.82 9.16
CA LEU A 216 -6.27 7.29 10.03
C LEU A 216 -4.97 6.54 9.76
N TYR A 217 -5.01 5.23 9.55
CA TYR A 217 -3.79 4.49 9.22
C TYR A 217 -3.17 5.00 7.90
N ARG A 218 -4.00 5.41 6.91
CA ARG A 218 -3.49 5.98 5.66
C ARG A 218 -2.83 7.32 5.85
N ALA A 219 -3.44 8.20 6.63
CA ALA A 219 -2.84 9.48 6.98
C ALA A 219 -1.48 9.29 7.68
N LEU A 220 -1.39 8.34 8.62
CA LEU A 220 -0.14 7.99 9.30
C LEU A 220 0.92 7.44 8.34
N TYR A 221 0.52 6.63 7.35
CA TYR A 221 1.42 6.13 6.31
C TYR A 221 1.95 7.24 5.39
N LEU A 222 1.12 8.25 5.08
CA LEU A 222 1.57 9.45 4.35
C LEU A 222 2.67 10.20 5.13
N PHE A 223 2.48 10.40 6.44
CA PHE A 223 3.51 10.99 7.30
C PHE A 223 4.76 10.12 7.39
N ASN A 224 4.60 8.79 7.43
CA ASN A 224 5.73 7.87 7.37
C ASN A 224 6.53 8.04 6.06
N TRP A 225 5.89 8.19 4.91
CA TRP A 225 6.62 8.42 3.65
C TRP A 225 7.36 9.76 3.64
N ILE A 226 6.75 10.83 4.18
CA ILE A 226 7.44 12.12 4.35
C ILE A 226 8.67 11.96 5.25
N TRP A 227 8.52 11.27 6.38
CA TRP A 227 9.65 11.00 7.29
C TRP A 227 10.77 10.23 6.58
N ARG A 228 10.44 9.15 5.87
CA ARG A 228 11.43 8.33 5.15
C ARG A 228 12.11 9.09 4.02
N PHE A 229 11.39 9.99 3.35
CA PHE A 229 11.98 10.84 2.32
C PHE A 229 13.03 11.79 2.91
N TYR A 230 12.72 12.46 4.02
CA TYR A 230 13.62 13.42 4.66
C TYR A 230 14.81 12.77 5.36
N PHE A 231 14.59 11.69 6.11
CA PHE A 231 15.61 11.08 6.97
C PHE A 231 16.35 9.89 6.34
N GLU A 232 15.66 9.08 5.53
CA GLU A 232 16.24 7.86 4.92
C GLU A 232 16.58 8.05 3.43
N GLY A 233 16.14 9.15 2.81
CA GLY A 233 16.27 9.37 1.37
C GLY A 233 15.51 8.36 0.51
N PHE A 234 14.59 7.59 1.11
CA PHE A 234 13.84 6.54 0.42
C PHE A 234 12.58 7.12 -0.23
N PHE A 235 12.37 6.82 -1.51
CA PHE A 235 11.23 7.31 -2.29
C PHE A 235 10.66 6.20 -3.18
N ASP A 236 9.40 5.81 -2.93
CA ASP A 236 8.66 4.85 -3.74
C ASP A 236 7.45 5.55 -4.38
N MET A 237 7.59 5.91 -5.66
CA MET A 237 6.59 6.68 -6.39
C MET A 237 5.25 5.93 -6.51
N ILE A 238 5.29 4.60 -6.69
CA ILE A 238 4.10 3.77 -6.84
C ILE A 238 3.28 3.80 -5.54
N ALA A 239 3.95 3.56 -4.41
CA ALA A 239 3.31 3.57 -3.10
C ALA A 239 2.75 4.95 -2.72
N ILE A 240 3.50 6.02 -3.02
CA ILE A 240 3.09 7.39 -2.70
C ILE A 240 1.87 7.81 -3.53
N VAL A 241 1.90 7.61 -4.86
CA VAL A 241 0.79 8.00 -5.73
C VAL A 241 -0.48 7.22 -5.39
N ALA A 242 -0.38 5.90 -5.24
CA ALA A 242 -1.53 5.08 -4.83
C ALA A 242 -2.05 5.48 -3.45
N GLY A 243 -1.14 5.81 -2.52
CA GLY A 243 -1.49 6.31 -1.20
C GLY A 243 -2.23 7.64 -1.22
N VAL A 244 -1.78 8.59 -2.04
CA VAL A 244 -2.46 9.88 -2.22
C VAL A 244 -3.85 9.68 -2.81
N VAL A 245 -4.00 8.86 -3.85
CA VAL A 245 -5.32 8.50 -4.42
C VAL A 245 -6.25 7.96 -3.34
N GLN A 246 -5.73 7.04 -2.53
CA GLN A 246 -6.48 6.46 -1.43
C GLN A 246 -6.89 7.52 -0.39
N THR A 247 -5.97 8.37 0.06
CA THR A 247 -6.26 9.43 1.03
C THR A 247 -7.31 10.39 0.49
N VAL A 248 -7.24 10.79 -0.78
CA VAL A 248 -8.23 11.66 -1.42
C VAL A 248 -9.62 11.04 -1.41
N LEU A 249 -9.73 9.74 -1.71
CA LEU A 249 -11.01 9.02 -1.63
C LEU A 249 -11.58 8.99 -0.20
N TYR A 250 -10.73 8.96 0.83
CA TYR A 250 -11.16 9.09 2.22
C TYR A 250 -11.47 10.53 2.65
N CYS A 251 -10.96 11.56 1.98
CA CYS A 251 -11.16 12.96 2.38
C CYS A 251 -12.63 13.37 2.38
N ASP A 252 -13.40 12.97 1.35
CA ASP A 252 -14.83 13.26 1.29
C ASP A 252 -15.60 12.58 2.44
N PHE A 253 -15.25 11.32 2.71
CA PHE A 253 -15.77 10.60 3.87
C PHE A 253 -15.41 11.27 5.20
N PHE A 254 -14.17 11.70 5.39
CA PHE A 254 -13.73 12.38 6.61
C PHE A 254 -14.45 13.70 6.82
N TYR A 255 -14.67 14.47 5.76
CA TYR A 255 -15.43 15.70 5.82
C TYR A 255 -16.86 15.44 6.33
N LEU A 256 -17.54 14.44 5.77
CA LEU A 256 -18.88 14.05 6.20
C LEU A 256 -18.91 13.50 7.63
N TYR A 257 -17.90 12.71 8.02
CA TYR A 257 -17.76 12.18 9.36
C TYR A 257 -17.65 13.29 10.41
N VAL A 258 -16.72 14.23 10.20
CA VAL A 258 -16.46 15.32 11.15
C VAL A 258 -17.65 16.27 11.24
N THR A 259 -18.27 16.59 10.11
CA THR A 259 -19.36 17.56 10.06
C THR A 259 -20.68 17.00 10.59
N LYS A 260 -20.97 15.71 10.39
CA LYS A 260 -22.24 15.09 10.80
C LYS A 260 -22.11 14.26 12.07
N VAL A 261 -21.20 13.29 12.11
CA VAL A 261 -21.16 12.25 13.15
C VAL A 261 -20.58 12.77 14.47
N LEU A 262 -19.49 13.55 14.42
CA LEU A 262 -18.93 14.16 15.64
C LEU A 262 -19.87 15.18 16.29
N LYS A 263 -20.84 15.73 15.54
CA LYS A 263 -21.88 16.63 16.06
C LYS A 263 -23.14 15.89 16.51
N GLY A 264 -23.10 14.56 16.61
CA GLY A 264 -24.24 13.72 17.01
C GLY A 264 -25.38 13.68 15.98
N LYS A 265 -25.14 14.14 14.75
CA LYS A 265 -26.12 14.08 13.65
C LYS A 265 -25.90 12.80 12.86
N LYS A 266 -26.99 12.14 12.44
CA LYS A 266 -26.91 10.99 11.54
C LYS A 266 -26.21 11.37 10.24
N LEU A 267 -25.39 10.46 9.71
CA LEU A 267 -24.68 10.64 8.45
C LEU A 267 -25.65 10.46 7.28
N SER A 268 -26.33 11.53 6.89
CA SER A 268 -27.06 11.62 5.62
C SER A 268 -26.17 12.23 4.55
N LEU A 269 -26.08 11.65 3.36
CA LEU A 269 -25.45 12.33 2.22
C LEU A 269 -26.50 13.25 1.57
N PRO A 270 -26.15 14.48 1.13
CA PRO A 270 -27.06 15.27 0.30
C PRO A 270 -27.33 14.48 -0.99
N ALA A 271 -28.61 14.34 -1.33
CA ALA A 271 -29.08 13.60 -2.49
C ALA A 271 -28.59 14.21 -3.81
#